data_AF-X0YG85-F1
#
_entry.id   AF-X0YG85-F1
#
_cell.length_a   1.000
_cell.length_b   1.000
_cell.length_c   1.000
_cell.angle_alpha   90.00
_cell.angle_beta   90.00
_cell.angle_gamma   90.00
#
_symmetry.space_group_name_H-M   'P 1'
#
loop_
_entity.id
_entity.type
_entity.pdbx_description
1 polymer ?
#
loop_
_entity_poly.entity_id
_entity_poly.type
_entity_poly.pdbx_seq_one_letter_code
_entity_poly.pdbx_strand_id
1 'polypeptide(L)'
;LLQKYSAETVDDIIQEMYNYSERITRLAIEKISDGTWTAEDYIDSNGVDLDKPILIKVTVTIKGSDITIDLSGSGPEQRGPMNGLWVGTLSAARSAVKALTNPKLPANEGFNRPVKVIAPKGCVYNASSNVPSFLCSDVASTILELVNRALYEAIR
;
A
#
# COMPACT_ATOMS: atom_id res chain seq x y z
N LEU A 1 -4.66 -3.52 32.68
CA LEU A 1 -5.20 -2.23 32.20
C LEU A 1 -6.65 -2.04 32.64
N LEU A 2 -7.56 -2.94 32.22
CA LEU A 2 -9.01 -2.87 32.49
C LEU A 2 -9.43 -2.97 33.97
N GLN A 3 -8.57 -3.52 34.83
CA GLN A 3 -8.79 -3.52 36.29
C GLN A 3 -8.48 -2.15 36.93
N LYS A 4 -7.69 -1.30 36.26
CA LYS A 4 -7.26 0.02 36.75
C LYS A 4 -8.00 1.17 36.07
N TYR A 5 -8.37 0.98 34.80
CA TYR A 5 -9.15 1.93 33.99
C TYR A 5 -10.35 1.19 33.41
N SER A 6 -11.53 1.82 33.35
CA SER A 6 -12.72 1.19 32.77
C SER A 6 -12.51 0.82 31.30
N ALA A 7 -13.32 -0.11 30.77
CA ALA A 7 -13.28 -0.45 29.34
C ALA A 7 -13.56 0.77 28.45
N GLU A 8 -14.56 1.57 28.81
CA GLU A 8 -14.92 2.82 28.14
C GLU A 8 -13.72 3.78 28.06
N THR A 9 -13.03 3.99 29.18
CA THR A 9 -11.82 4.84 29.21
C THR A 9 -10.72 4.31 28.29
N VAL A 10 -10.53 2.99 28.22
CA VAL A 10 -9.52 2.40 27.33
C VAL A 10 -9.90 2.58 25.87
N ASP A 11 -11.17 2.38 25.52
CA ASP A 11 -11.67 2.56 24.16
C ASP A 11 -11.59 4.03 23.70
N ASP A 12 -11.93 4.98 24.57
CA ASP A 12 -11.79 6.42 24.30
C ASP A 12 -10.34 6.79 24.00
N ILE A 13 -9.39 6.26 24.78
CA ILE A 13 -7.95 6.50 24.57
C ILE A 13 -7.50 5.89 23.24
N ILE A 14 -7.97 4.69 22.88
CA ILE A 14 -7.65 4.06 21.59
C ILE A 14 -8.18 4.93 20.44
N GLN A 15 -9.40 5.45 20.53
CA GLN A 15 -9.95 6.34 19.52
C GLN A 15 -9.15 7.63 19.40
N GLU A 16 -8.74 8.24 20.52
CA GLU A 16 -7.91 9.43 20.48
C GLU A 16 -6.51 9.16 19.89
N MET A 17 -5.92 7.99 20.16
CA MET A 17 -4.67 7.57 19.50
C MET A 17 -4.84 7.45 17.98
N TYR A 18 -5.97 6.94 17.51
CA TYR A 18 -6.28 6.88 16.08
C TYR A 18 -6.52 8.28 15.49
N ASN A 19 -7.31 9.14 16.15
CA ASN A 19 -7.56 10.51 15.71
C ASN A 19 -6.27 11.34 15.61
N TYR A 20 -5.39 11.20 16.61
CA TYR A 20 -4.07 11.82 16.59
C TYR A 20 -3.24 11.33 15.39
N SER A 21 -3.17 10.01 15.19
CA SER A 21 -2.37 9.42 14.12
C SER A 21 -2.90 9.82 12.73
N GLU A 22 -4.22 9.88 12.55
CA GLU A 22 -4.85 10.37 11.34
C GLU A 22 -4.46 11.82 11.06
N ARG A 23 -4.63 12.71 12.04
CA ARG A 23 -4.31 14.13 11.90
C ARG A 23 -2.87 14.37 11.46
N ILE A 24 -1.90 13.70 12.10
CA ILE A 24 -0.49 13.89 11.72
C ILE A 24 -0.18 13.29 10.34
N THR A 25 -0.83 12.18 9.97
CA THR A 25 -0.65 11.56 8.65
C THR A 25 -1.20 12.49 7.56
N ARG A 26 -2.40 13.02 7.74
CA ARG A 26 -3.04 14.00 6.84
C ARG A 26 -2.17 15.25 6.65
N LEU A 27 -1.65 15.84 7.74
CA LEU A 27 -0.73 16.98 7.68
C LEU A 27 0.59 16.68 6.93
N ALA A 28 1.02 15.42 6.90
CA ALA A 28 2.19 15.02 6.12
C ALA A 28 1.84 14.84 4.63
N ILE A 29 0.66 14.30 4.32
CA ILE A 29 0.16 14.16 2.95
C ILE A 29 -0.04 15.52 2.29
N GLU A 30 -0.61 16.50 3.01
CA GLU A 30 -0.85 17.87 2.51
C GLU A 30 0.42 18.64 2.08
N LYS A 31 1.61 18.14 2.46
CA LYS A 31 2.89 18.72 2.01
C LYS A 31 3.28 18.26 0.62
N ILE A 32 2.67 17.20 0.13
CA ILE A 32 2.84 16.70 -1.23
C ILE A 32 1.82 17.45 -2.09
N SER A 33 2.24 17.96 -3.25
CA SER A 33 1.30 18.64 -4.15
C SER A 33 0.17 17.70 -4.56
N ASP A 34 -1.02 18.24 -4.83
CA ASP A 34 -2.11 17.49 -5.44
C ASP A 34 -1.74 17.06 -6.86
N GLY A 35 -2.13 15.84 -7.24
CA GLY A 35 -1.85 15.31 -8.57
C GLY A 35 -1.96 13.80 -8.66
N THR A 36 -1.66 13.29 -9.86
CA THR A 36 -1.67 11.86 -10.17
C THR A 36 -0.39 11.50 -10.91
N TRP A 37 0.34 10.51 -10.40
CA TRP A 37 1.59 10.04 -10.97
C TRP A 37 1.56 8.53 -11.15
N THR A 38 2.22 8.05 -12.19
CA THR A 38 2.24 6.64 -12.54
C THR A 38 3.66 6.16 -12.70
N ALA A 39 3.95 4.98 -12.17
CA ALA A 39 5.17 4.24 -12.45
C ALA A 39 4.80 2.80 -12.83
N GLU A 40 5.57 2.24 -13.75
CA GLU A 40 5.45 0.85 -14.17
C GLU A 40 6.82 0.21 -14.33
N ASP A 41 6.84 -1.11 -14.19
CA ASP A 41 8.00 -1.96 -14.37
C ASP A 41 7.55 -3.38 -14.71
N TYR A 42 8.51 -4.29 -14.84
CA TYR A 42 8.26 -5.68 -15.18
C TYR A 42 9.02 -6.62 -14.25
N ILE A 43 8.36 -7.71 -13.84
CA ILE A 43 9.03 -8.88 -13.27
C ILE A 43 9.37 -9.81 -14.44
N ASP A 44 10.64 -10.19 -14.58
CA ASP A 44 11.18 -10.87 -15.76
C ASP A 44 10.41 -12.14 -16.16
N SER A 45 10.07 -13.00 -15.18
CA SER A 45 9.22 -14.17 -15.44
C SER A 45 8.48 -14.64 -14.19
N ASN A 46 7.42 -15.43 -14.41
CA ASN A 46 6.72 -16.14 -13.35
C ASN A 46 7.34 -17.53 -13.05
N GLY A 47 8.44 -17.93 -13.69
CA GLY A 47 9.08 -19.24 -13.54
C GLY A 47 8.39 -20.41 -14.25
N VAL A 48 7.26 -20.17 -14.95
CA VAL A 48 6.54 -21.14 -15.78
C VAL A 48 6.50 -20.68 -17.23
N ASP A 49 6.08 -19.44 -17.46
CA ASP A 49 6.05 -18.77 -18.76
C ASP A 49 7.29 -17.86 -18.84
N LEU A 50 8.43 -18.43 -19.22
CA LEU A 50 9.75 -17.76 -19.13
C LEU A 50 9.89 -16.52 -20.02
N ASP A 51 9.20 -16.48 -21.15
CA ASP A 51 9.28 -15.37 -22.12
C ASP A 51 8.18 -14.31 -21.93
N LYS A 52 7.45 -14.35 -20.81
CA LYS A 52 6.32 -13.46 -20.52
C LYS A 52 6.57 -12.67 -19.24
N PRO A 53 7.13 -11.45 -19.34
CA PRO A 53 7.29 -10.59 -18.18
C PRO A 53 5.93 -10.16 -17.62
N ILE A 54 5.89 -9.96 -16.30
CA ILE A 54 4.69 -9.56 -15.56
C ILE A 54 4.70 -8.05 -15.40
N LEU A 55 3.73 -7.36 -16.02
CA LEU A 55 3.56 -5.92 -15.82
C LEU A 55 3.17 -5.63 -14.37
N ILE A 56 3.92 -4.74 -13.72
CA ILE A 56 3.59 -4.16 -12.42
C ILE A 56 3.47 -2.66 -12.57
N LYS A 57 2.36 -2.10 -12.08
CA LYS A 57 2.02 -0.70 -12.30
C LYS A 57 1.30 -0.11 -11.10
N VAL A 58 1.75 1.05 -10.68
CA VAL A 58 1.10 1.87 -9.65
C VAL A 58 0.70 3.21 -10.22
N THR A 59 -0.48 3.67 -9.85
CA THR A 59 -0.90 5.06 -10.00
C THR A 59 -1.19 5.63 -8.63
N VAL A 60 -0.45 6.66 -8.24
CA VAL A 60 -0.60 7.34 -6.96
C VAL A 60 -1.34 8.65 -7.21
N THR A 61 -2.45 8.86 -6.51
CA THR A 61 -3.19 10.13 -6.54
C THR A 61 -3.18 10.76 -5.16
N ILE A 62 -2.76 12.03 -5.09
CA ILE A 62 -2.84 12.89 -3.91
C ILE A 62 -3.95 13.89 -4.15
N LYS A 63 -4.89 14.00 -3.20
CA LYS A 63 -5.97 14.97 -3.23
C LYS A 63 -6.22 15.51 -1.82
N GLY A 64 -5.77 16.74 -1.57
CA GLY A 64 -5.76 17.36 -0.25
C GLY A 64 -4.94 16.54 0.73
N SER A 65 -5.62 15.88 1.67
CA SER A 65 -4.99 15.06 2.72
C SER A 65 -5.18 13.56 2.54
N ASP A 66 -5.69 13.12 1.40
CA ASP A 66 -5.91 11.71 1.07
C ASP A 66 -4.94 11.24 -0.03
N ILE A 67 -4.48 10.01 0.11
CA ILE A 67 -3.64 9.31 -0.88
C ILE A 67 -4.34 8.04 -1.36
N THR A 68 -4.37 7.85 -2.68
CA THR A 68 -4.82 6.61 -3.31
C THR A 68 -3.66 5.93 -4.02
N ILE A 69 -3.41 4.67 -3.68
CA ILE A 69 -2.49 3.77 -4.38
C ILE A 69 -3.34 2.81 -5.22
N ASP A 70 -3.33 3.00 -6.53
CA ASP A 70 -4.07 2.18 -7.48
C ASP A 70 -3.14 1.23 -8.25
N LEU A 71 -3.35 -0.08 -8.04
CA LEU A 71 -2.60 -1.18 -8.66
C LEU A 71 -3.40 -1.86 -9.78
N SER A 72 -4.56 -1.31 -10.16
CA SER A 72 -5.45 -1.89 -11.18
C SER A 72 -4.84 -1.96 -12.57
N GLY A 73 -3.81 -1.15 -12.84
CA GLY A 73 -3.08 -1.18 -14.10
C GLY A 73 -2.06 -2.32 -14.23
N SER A 74 -1.90 -3.15 -13.20
CA SER A 74 -0.95 -4.28 -13.20
C SER A 74 -1.49 -5.49 -13.94
N GLY A 75 -0.58 -6.39 -14.33
CA GLY A 75 -0.92 -7.63 -15.03
C GLY A 75 -1.83 -8.57 -14.22
N PRO A 76 -2.40 -9.59 -14.90
CA PRO A 76 -3.25 -10.58 -14.25
C PRO A 76 -2.45 -11.44 -13.26
N GLU A 77 -3.17 -12.21 -12.44
CA GLU A 77 -2.56 -13.30 -11.69
C GLU A 77 -1.84 -14.30 -12.61
N GLN A 78 -0.79 -14.91 -12.09
CA GLN A 78 0.19 -15.71 -12.82
C GLN A 78 0.02 -17.20 -12.54
N ARG A 79 0.46 -18.04 -13.48
CA ARG A 79 0.47 -19.50 -13.30
C ARG A 79 1.58 -19.97 -12.35
N GLY A 80 2.70 -19.25 -12.33
CA GLY A 80 3.80 -19.49 -11.41
C GLY A 80 3.64 -18.77 -10.06
N PRO A 81 4.63 -18.87 -9.15
CA PRO A 81 4.51 -18.41 -7.76
C PRO A 81 4.55 -16.89 -7.54
N MET A 82 4.73 -16.09 -8.61
CA MET A 82 4.77 -14.63 -8.58
C MET A 82 3.36 -14.02 -8.49
N ASN A 83 2.66 -14.28 -7.39
CA ASN A 83 1.33 -13.76 -7.11
C ASN A 83 1.26 -13.15 -5.72
N GLY A 84 0.92 -11.88 -5.64
CA GLY A 84 0.69 -11.14 -4.40
C GLY A 84 -0.64 -11.50 -3.74
N LEU A 85 -0.60 -11.66 -2.42
CA LEU A 85 -1.79 -11.79 -1.59
C LEU A 85 -2.27 -10.39 -1.16
N TRP A 86 -3.59 -10.17 -1.13
CA TRP A 86 -4.16 -8.86 -0.77
C TRP A 86 -3.60 -8.27 0.53
N VAL A 87 -3.44 -9.09 1.57
CA VAL A 87 -2.92 -8.65 2.86
C VAL A 87 -1.47 -8.15 2.78
N GLY A 88 -0.63 -8.81 1.96
CA GLY A 88 0.75 -8.42 1.71
C GLY A 88 0.82 -7.14 0.89
N THR A 89 0.00 -7.05 -0.17
CA THR A 89 -0.15 -5.85 -1.00
C THR A 89 -0.60 -4.64 -0.20
N LEU A 90 -1.64 -4.78 0.61
CA LEU A 90 -2.16 -3.71 1.46
C LEU A 90 -1.10 -3.24 2.47
N SER A 91 -0.37 -4.18 3.07
CA SER A 91 0.71 -3.88 4.01
C SER A 91 1.88 -3.14 3.34
N ALA A 92 2.33 -3.60 2.17
CA ALA A 92 3.41 -2.99 1.42
C ALA A 92 3.05 -1.58 0.92
N ALA A 93 1.85 -1.40 0.37
CA ALA A 93 1.34 -0.10 -0.05
C ALA A 93 1.28 0.90 1.13
N ARG A 94 0.73 0.48 2.28
CA ARG A 94 0.71 1.31 3.50
C ARG A 94 2.11 1.61 4.03
N SER A 95 3.04 0.66 3.93
CA SER A 95 4.44 0.85 4.31
C SER A 95 5.14 1.87 3.41
N ALA A 96 4.82 1.91 2.12
CA ALA A 96 5.32 2.94 1.21
C ALA A 96 4.84 4.34 1.64
N VAL A 97 3.54 4.51 1.91
CA VAL A 97 3.02 5.79 2.45
C VAL A 97 3.69 6.14 3.78
N LYS A 98 3.94 5.15 4.64
CA LYS A 98 4.55 5.37 5.95
C LYS A 98 5.96 5.93 5.83
N ALA A 99 6.75 5.37 4.90
CA ALA A 99 8.10 5.82 4.61
C ALA A 99 8.12 7.26 4.08
N LEU A 100 7.14 7.62 3.23
CA LEU A 100 7.01 8.95 2.64
C LEU A 100 6.54 10.03 3.62
N THR A 101 5.62 9.68 4.52
CA THR A 101 4.94 10.66 5.38
C THR A 101 5.64 10.85 6.72
N ASN A 102 5.69 9.79 7.53
CA ASN A 102 6.33 9.83 8.84
C ASN A 102 6.67 8.41 9.35
N PRO A 103 7.92 7.95 9.15
CA PRO A 103 8.35 6.62 9.56
C PRO A 103 8.44 6.45 11.09
N LYS A 104 8.40 7.54 11.87
CA LYS A 104 8.51 7.50 13.33
C LYS A 104 7.19 7.32 14.05
N LEU A 105 6.06 7.59 13.39
CA LEU A 105 4.74 7.38 14.00
C LEU A 105 4.41 5.88 14.09
N PRO A 106 3.64 5.43 15.07
CA PRO A 106 3.06 4.09 15.05
C PRO A 106 2.24 3.84 13.78
N ALA A 107 2.30 2.61 13.25
CA ALA A 107 1.36 2.16 12.22
C ALA A 107 0.13 1.60 12.93
N ASN A 108 -0.97 2.35 12.92
CA ASN A 108 -2.24 1.98 13.52
C ASN A 108 -3.39 2.37 12.59
N GLU A 109 -4.63 2.11 13.00
CA GLU A 109 -5.77 2.36 12.11
C GLU A 109 -5.96 3.85 11.78
N GLY A 110 -5.60 4.76 12.70
CA GLY A 110 -5.59 6.19 12.42
C GLY A 110 -4.69 6.58 11.24
N PHE A 111 -3.48 6.00 11.16
CA PHE A 111 -2.58 6.20 10.01
C PHE A 111 -3.19 5.70 8.69
N ASN A 112 -4.02 4.65 8.73
CA ASN A 112 -4.59 4.04 7.53
C ASN A 112 -5.79 4.82 6.96
N ARG A 113 -6.49 5.62 7.77
CA ARG A 113 -7.72 6.34 7.37
C ARG A 113 -7.56 7.20 6.10
N PRO A 114 -6.49 7.98 5.89
CA PRO A 114 -6.28 8.73 4.65
C PRO A 114 -5.67 7.91 3.50
N VAL A 115 -5.43 6.61 3.67
CA VAL A 115 -4.72 5.75 2.71
C VAL A 115 -5.67 4.75 2.06
N LYS A 116 -6.03 5.01 0.81
CA LYS A 116 -6.81 4.09 -0.01
C LYS A 116 -5.87 3.23 -0.87
N VAL A 117 -6.07 1.92 -0.86
CA VAL A 117 -5.34 0.98 -1.74
C VAL A 117 -6.35 0.23 -2.60
N ILE A 118 -6.09 0.16 -3.90
CA ILE A 118 -6.95 -0.51 -4.87
C ILE A 118 -6.13 -1.59 -5.57
N ALA A 119 -6.58 -2.83 -5.50
CA ALA A 119 -6.07 -3.94 -6.29
C ALA A 119 -7.25 -4.87 -6.64
N PRO A 120 -7.72 -4.88 -7.90
CA PRO A 120 -8.82 -5.74 -8.31
C PRO A 120 -8.47 -7.22 -8.12
N LYS A 121 -9.45 -8.02 -7.66
CA LYS A 121 -9.26 -9.47 -7.55
C LYS A 121 -8.90 -10.06 -8.91
N GLY A 122 -7.88 -10.90 -8.95
CA GLY A 122 -7.36 -11.50 -10.19
C GLY A 122 -6.24 -10.70 -10.86
N CYS A 123 -5.80 -9.56 -10.29
CA CYS A 123 -4.53 -8.94 -10.67
C CYS A 123 -3.37 -9.55 -9.87
N VAL A 124 -2.14 -9.37 -10.34
CA VAL A 124 -0.91 -9.90 -9.71
C VAL A 124 -0.76 -9.47 -8.25
N TYR A 125 -1.35 -8.35 -7.84
CA TYR A 125 -1.31 -7.84 -6.46
C TYR A 125 -2.51 -8.27 -5.59
N ASN A 126 -3.53 -8.90 -6.16
CA ASN A 126 -4.67 -9.44 -5.41
C ASN A 126 -5.14 -10.73 -6.09
N ALA A 127 -4.25 -11.71 -6.06
CA ALA A 127 -4.46 -12.99 -6.71
C ALA A 127 -5.56 -13.80 -6.00
N SER A 128 -6.23 -14.64 -6.79
CA SER A 128 -7.19 -15.62 -6.30
C SER A 128 -6.51 -16.71 -5.47
N SER A 129 -7.28 -17.42 -4.65
CA SER A 129 -6.78 -18.53 -3.83
C SER A 129 -6.35 -19.76 -4.64
N ASN A 130 -6.52 -19.73 -5.97
CA ASN A 130 -6.35 -20.90 -6.85
C ASN A 130 -5.01 -20.90 -7.59
N VAL A 131 -4.18 -19.86 -7.42
CA VAL A 131 -2.87 -19.74 -8.06
C VAL A 131 -1.72 -19.82 -7.05
N PRO A 132 -0.53 -20.31 -7.45
CA PRO A 132 0.62 -20.40 -6.55
C PRO A 132 1.11 -19.02 -6.11
N SER A 133 1.46 -18.86 -4.82
CA SER A 133 1.82 -17.56 -4.23
C SER A 133 3.02 -17.62 -3.29
N PHE A 134 3.89 -18.64 -3.44
CA PHE A 134 5.05 -18.81 -2.57
C PHE A 134 6.01 -17.61 -2.59
N LEU A 135 6.11 -16.89 -3.72
CA LEU A 135 6.94 -15.69 -3.91
C LEU A 135 6.13 -14.38 -3.78
N CYS A 136 5.01 -14.41 -3.04
CA CYS A 136 4.13 -13.24 -2.90
C CYS A 136 4.82 -12.03 -2.26
N SER A 137 5.82 -12.25 -1.42
CA SER A 137 6.62 -11.17 -0.80
C SER A 137 7.46 -10.41 -1.83
N ASP A 138 8.01 -11.11 -2.82
CA ASP A 138 8.82 -10.49 -3.88
C ASP A 138 7.94 -9.55 -4.70
N VAL A 139 6.76 -10.02 -5.12
CA VAL A 139 5.75 -9.20 -5.78
C VAL A 139 5.39 -7.98 -4.92
N ALA A 140 5.03 -8.17 -3.64
CA ALA A 140 4.60 -7.06 -2.78
C ALA A 140 5.71 -6.02 -2.56
N SER A 141 6.98 -6.43 -2.47
CA SER A 141 8.12 -5.54 -2.26
C SER A 141 8.30 -4.49 -3.37
N THR A 142 7.90 -4.83 -4.59
CA THR A 142 7.99 -3.92 -5.75
C THR A 142 7.14 -2.66 -5.58
N ILE A 143 6.08 -2.70 -4.76
CA ILE A 143 5.17 -1.58 -4.55
C ILE A 143 5.91 -0.38 -3.94
N LEU A 144 6.85 -0.61 -3.02
CA LEU A 144 7.61 0.46 -2.38
C LEU A 144 8.41 1.26 -3.40
N GLU A 145 9.13 0.55 -4.28
CA GLU A 145 9.94 1.17 -5.33
C GLU A 145 9.06 1.90 -6.36
N LEU A 146 7.98 1.27 -6.81
CA LEU A 146 7.06 1.87 -7.77
C LEU A 146 6.41 3.15 -7.21
N VAL A 147 6.00 3.14 -5.94
CA VAL A 147 5.42 4.33 -5.28
C VAL A 147 6.46 5.45 -5.16
N ASN A 148 7.70 5.13 -4.78
CA ASN A 148 8.79 6.11 -4.72
C ASN A 148 9.08 6.72 -6.10
N ARG A 149 9.14 5.88 -7.15
CA ARG A 149 9.33 6.33 -8.53
C ARG A 149 8.19 7.21 -9.02
N ALA A 150 6.94 6.85 -8.73
CA ALA A 150 5.78 7.64 -9.12
C ALA A 150 5.82 9.03 -8.48
N LEU A 151 6.17 9.14 -7.20
CA LEU A 151 6.19 10.41 -6.47
C LEU A 151 7.53 11.16 -6.55
N TYR A 152 8.53 10.65 -7.26
CA TYR A 152 9.87 11.24 -7.32
C TYR A 152 9.86 12.71 -7.76
N GLU A 153 9.04 13.05 -8.75
CA GLU A 153 8.91 14.42 -9.25
C GLU A 153 8.05 15.32 -8.34
N ALA A 154 7.13 14.73 -7.56
CA ALA A 154 6.19 15.45 -6.71
C ALA A 154 6.80 15.94 -5.37
N ILE A 155 7.90 15.31 -4.95
CA ILE A 155 8.55 15.56 -3.64
C ILE A 155 9.81 16.44 -3.79
N ARG A 156 10.12 16.87 -5.02
CA ARG A 156 11.28 17.71 -5.33
C ARG A 156 10.97 19.21 -5.18
#